data_AF-A0AAU5YCP7-F1
#
_entry.id   AF-A0AAU5YCP7-F1
#
_cell.length_a   1.000
_cell.length_b   1.000
_cell.length_c   1.000
_cell.angle_alpha   90.00
_cell.angle_beta   90.00
_cell.angle_gamma   90.00
#
_symmetry.space_group_name_H-M   'P 1'
#
loop_
_entity.id
_entity.type
_entity.pdbx_description
1 polymer ?
#
loop_
_entity_poly.entity_id
_entity_poly.type
_entity_poly.pdbx_seq_one_letter_code
_entity_poly.pdbx_strand_id
1 'polypeptide(L)' 'MRFCATLLDAGRRFNLVPNRANGQPAFGAYLRGPDGTRHGTGLFVITLAGDRICGMIRFENSMFPAFGLPRSREGAKS' A
#
# COMPACT_ATOMS: atom_id res chain seq x y z
N MET A 1 -2.13 10.05 11.64
CA MET A 1 -1.82 9.59 10.27
C MET A 1 -3.00 8.79 9.68
N ARG A 2 -4.13 9.44 9.33
CA ARG A 2 -5.28 8.80 8.64
C ARG A 2 -5.40 9.17 7.15
N PHE A 3 -4.53 10.04 6.65
CA PHE A 3 -4.66 10.68 5.35
C PHE A 3 -4.48 9.73 4.15
N CYS A 4 -3.51 8.81 4.18
CA CYS A 4 -3.25 7.89 3.05
C CYS A 4 -4.35 6.84 2.88
N ALA A 5 -5.04 6.47 3.96
CA ALA A 5 -6.19 5.58 3.87
C ALA A 5 -7.30 6.26 3.07
N THR A 6 -7.66 7.51 3.39
CA THR A 6 -8.77 8.21 2.72
C THR A 6 -8.55 8.48 1.23
N LEU A 7 -7.31 8.78 0.80
CA LEU A 7 -7.03 9.12 -0.60
C LEU A 7 -7.10 7.90 -1.55
N LEU A 8 -6.79 6.71 -1.06
CA LEU A 8 -6.81 5.46 -1.82
C LEU A 8 -8.06 4.61 -1.57
N ASP A 9 -8.80 4.93 -0.50
CA ASP A 9 -10.11 4.37 -0.15
C ASP A 9 -11.27 5.08 -0.88
N ALA A 10 -11.02 6.21 -1.57
CA ALA A 10 -12.01 7.04 -2.28
C ALA A 10 -12.65 6.39 -3.53
N GLY A 11 -12.99 5.10 -3.47
CA GLY A 11 -13.85 4.41 -4.43
C GLY A 11 -13.26 3.15 -5.07
N ARG A 12 -12.06 2.70 -4.66
CA ARG A 12 -11.43 1.51 -5.23
C ARG A 12 -11.13 0.51 -4.12
N ARG A 13 -11.36 -0.78 -4.42
CA ARG A 13 -11.23 -1.94 -3.52
C ARG A 13 -9.77 -2.21 -3.12
N PHE A 14 -9.03 -1.18 -2.72
CA PHE A 14 -7.64 -1.29 -2.31
C PHE A 14 -7.55 -1.65 -0.84
N ASN A 15 -6.83 -2.73 -0.53
CA ASN A 15 -6.36 -3.01 0.80
C ASN A 15 -4.95 -2.44 0.94
N LEU A 16 -4.76 -1.51 1.87
CA LEU A 16 -3.46 -0.94 2.16
C LEU A 16 -2.85 -1.68 3.35
N VAL A 17 -1.65 -2.22 3.15
CA VAL A 17 -0.88 -2.89 4.20
C VAL A 17 0.23 -1.96 4.66
N PRO A 18 0.22 -1.49 5.92
CA PRO A 18 1.28 -0.63 6.45
C PRO A 18 2.66 -1.29 6.32
N ASN A 19 3.65 -0.48 5.94
CA ASN A 19 5.04 -0.89 5.89
C ASN A 19 5.98 0.30 6.16
N ARG A 20 7.29 0.08 6.14
CA ARG A 20 8.29 1.13 6.17
C ARG A 20 9.31 0.94 5.07
N ALA A 21 9.79 2.05 4.52
CA ALA A 21 10.91 2.07 3.60
C ALA A 21 11.93 3.07 4.10
N ASN A 22 13.14 2.60 4.43
CA ASN A 22 14.23 3.44 4.95
C ASN A 22 13.78 4.31 6.14
N GLY A 23 12.95 3.76 7.04
CA GLY A 23 12.39 4.47 8.19
C GLY A 23 11.18 5.37 7.88
N GLN A 24 10.95 5.71 6.61
CA GLN A 24 9.80 6.49 6.16
C GLN A 24 8.53 5.62 6.13
N PRO A 25 7.34 6.22 6.36
CA PRO A 25 6.07 5.52 6.21
C PRO A 25 5.88 5.02 4.79
N ALA A 26 5.48 3.75 4.65
CA ALA A 26 5.14 3.16 3.38
C ALA A 26 3.88 2.31 3.50
N PHE A 27 3.28 1.94 2.37
CA PHE A 27 2.23 0.94 2.34
C PHE A 27 2.23 0.16 1.03
N GLY A 28 1.99 -1.14 1.13
CA GLY A 28 1.68 -1.96 -0.03
C GLY A 28 0.20 -1.79 -0.39
N ALA A 29 -0.10 -1.41 -1.63
CA ALA A 29 -1.47 -1.37 -2.11
C ALA A 29 -1.82 -2.68 -2.81
N TYR A 30 -2.98 -3.24 -2.45
CA TYR A 30 -3.51 -4.46 -3.04
C TYR A 30 -4.90 -4.22 -3.61
N LEU A 31 -5.09 -4.45 -4.90
CA LEU A 31 -6.41 -4.38 -5.53
C LEU A 31 -7.16 -5.70 -5.35
N ARG A 32 -8.39 -5.65 -4.82
CA ARG A 32 -9.26 -6.83 -4.74
C ARG A 32 -9.84 -7.16 -6.12
N GLY A 33 -9.49 -8.33 -6.63
CA GLY A 33 -10.07 -8.95 -7.81
C GLY A 33 -11.50 -9.46 -7.58
N PRO A 34 -12.22 -9.80 -8.66
CA PRO A 34 -13.58 -10.35 -8.59
C PRO A 34 -13.63 -11.73 -7.91
N ASP A 35 -12.55 -12.49 -7.98
CA ASP A 35 -12.32 -13.79 -7.33
C ASP A 35 -12.04 -13.71 -5.82
N GLY A 36 -11.89 -12.49 -5.28
CA GLY A 36 -11.53 -12.27 -3.88
C GLY A 36 -10.02 -12.24 -3.61
N THR A 37 -9.19 -12.54 -4.62
CA THR A 37 -7.73 -12.39 -4.54
C THR A 37 -7.36 -10.92 -4.48
N ARG A 38 -6.38 -10.59 -3.65
CA ARG A 38 -5.84 -9.24 -3.53
C ARG A 38 -4.50 -9.19 -4.24
N HIS A 39 -4.46 -8.54 -5.40
CA HIS A 39 -3.24 -8.42 -6.21
C HIS A 39 -2.44 -7.20 -5.79
N GLY A 40 -1.17 -7.40 -5.45
CA GLY A 40 -0.26 -6.31 -5.14
C GLY A 40 -0.04 -5.42 -6.36
N THR A 41 -0.44 -4.15 -6.25
CA THR A 41 -0.32 -3.19 -7.35
C THR A 41 0.93 -2.33 -7.24
N GLY A 42 1.54 -2.21 -6.06
CA GLY A 42 2.76 -1.40 -5.89
C GLY A 42 2.94 -0.89 -4.47
N LEU A 43 4.16 -0.48 -4.16
CA LEU A 43 4.55 0.03 -2.85
C LEU A 43 4.60 1.54 -2.92
N PHE A 44 3.90 2.21 -2.02
CA PHE A 44 3.93 3.65 -1.92
C PHE A 44 4.78 4.05 -0.71
N VAL A 45 5.78 4.89 -0.93
CA VAL A 45 6.58 5.49 0.13
C VAL A 45 6.16 6.95 0.25
N ILE A 46 5.86 7.38 1.47
CA ILE A 46 5.36 8.71 1.77
C ILE A 46 6.47 9.52 2.41
N THR A 47 6.76 10.67 1.82
CA THR A 47 7.67 11.65 2.39
C THR A 47 6.87 12.66 3.18
N LEU A 48 7.17 12.78 4.46
CA LEU A 48 6.54 13.73 5.37
C LEU A 48 7.47 14.92 5.61
N ALA A 49 6.88 16.10 5.72
CA ALA A 49 7.51 17.29 6.29
C ALA A 49 6.65 17.73 7.47
N GLY A 50 7.10 17.45 8.69
CA GLY A 50 6.27 17.59 9.89
C GLY A 50 5.06 16.67 9.86
N ASP A 51 3.86 17.24 9.98
CA ASP A 51 2.58 16.54 9.97
C ASP A 51 1.93 16.45 8.57
N ARG A 52 2.60 16.96 7.54
CA ARG A 52 2.10 17.02 6.16
C ARG A 52 2.83 16.06 5.23
N ILE A 53 2.09 15.53 4.25
CA ILE A 53 2.68 14.82 3.11
C ILE A 53 3.27 15.84 2.15
N CYS A 54 4.55 15.71 1.85
CA CYS A 54 5.27 16.55 0.89
C CYS A 54 5.66 15.77 -0.38
N GLY A 55 5.63 14.43 -0.34
CA GLY A 55 5.91 13.60 -1.50
C GLY A 55 5.34 12.20 -1.39
N MET A 56 5.15 11.56 -2.53
CA MET A 56 4.75 10.17 -2.65
C MET A 56 5.45 9.54 -3.84
N ILE A 57 6.15 8.43 -3.61
CA ILE A 57 6.80 7.64 -4.66
C ILE A 57 6.12 6.28 -4.72
N ARG A 58 5.72 5.86 -5.92
CA ARG A 58 5.21 4.51 -6.18
C ARG A 58 6.32 3.67 -6.80
N PHE A 59 6.58 2.52 -6.20
CA PHE A 59 7.40 1.46 -6.75
C PHE A 59 6.52 0.33 -7.29
N GLU A 60 7.02 -0.38 -8.30
CA GLU A 60 6.34 -1.54 -8.86
C GLU A 60 6.24 -2.69 -7.85
N ASN A 61 5.24 -3.56 -8.06
CA ASN A 61 4.98 -4.69 -7.16
C ASN A 61 6.12 -5.73 -7.11
N SER A 62 7.09 -5.65 -8.02
CA SER A 62 8.32 -6.45 -8.00
C SER A 62 9.11 -6.25 -6.72
N MET A 63 9.01 -5.06 -6.10
CA MET A 63 9.66 -4.71 -4.84
C MET A 63 9.03 -5.37 -3.62
N PHE A 64 7.80 -5.88 -3.69
CA PHE A 64 7.08 -6.41 -2.52
C PHE A 64 7.87 -7.43 -1.70
N PRO A 65 8.54 -8.44 -2.28
CA PRO A 65 9.32 -9.40 -1.50
C PRO A 65 10.47 -8.77 -0.72
N ALA A 66 11.13 -7.75 -1.26
CA ALA A 66 12.20 -7.02 -0.56
C ALA A 66 11.69 -6.29 0.70
N PHE A 67 10.38 -6.07 0.76
CA PHE A 67 9.66 -5.41 1.84
C PHE A 67 8.83 -6.38 2.70
N GLY A 68 9.05 -7.70 2.56
CA GLY A 68 8.32 -8.73 3.30
C GLY A 68 6.85 -8.85 2.90
N LEU A 69 6.46 -8.28 1.76
CA LEU A 69 5.10 -8.31 1.25
C LEU A 69 4.95 -9.39 0.16
N PRO A 70 3.88 -10.20 0.19
CA PRO A 70 3.58 -11.13 -0.90
C PRO A 70 2.95 -10.38 -2.08
N ARG A 71 3.23 -10.80 -3.33
CA ARG A 71 2.69 -10.16 -4.55
C ARG A 71 1.20 -10.39 -4.76
N SER A 72 0.65 -11.44 -4.16
CA SER A 72 -0.77 -11.71 -4.07
C SER A 72 -1.10 -12.11 -2.64
N ARG A 73 -2.30 -11.78 -2.19
CA ARG A 73 -2.85 -12.22 -0.90
C ARG A 73 -4.21 -12.81 -1.14
N GLU A 74 -4.45 -13.98 -0.55
CA GLU A 74 -5.82 -14.47 -0.41
C GLU A 74 -6.58 -13.50 0.51
N GLY A 75 -7.85 -13.28 0.21
CA GLY A 75 -8.70 -12.48 1.08
C GLY A 75 -8.82 -13.17 2.43
N ALA A 76 -8.22 -12.61 3.47
CA ALA A 76 -8.50 -13.06 4.84
C ALA A 76 -10.02 -13.02 5.04
N LYS A 77 -10.60 -14.17 5.46
CA LYS A 77 -11.97 -14.18 6.00
C LYS A 77 -11.99 -13.20 7.16
N SER A 78 -12.96 -12.30 7.11
CA SER A 78 -13.26 -11.33 8.16
C SER A 78 -13.39 -11.99 9.53
#